data_AF-A0A820ET03-F1
#
_entry.id   AF-A0A820ET03-F1
#
_cell.length_a   1.000
_cell.length_b   1.000
_cell.length_c   1.000
_cell.angle_alpha   90.00
_cell.angle_beta   90.00
_cell.angle_gamma   90.00
#
_symmetry.space_group_name_H-M   'P 1'
#
loop_
_entity.id
_entity.type
_entity.pdbx_description
1 polymer ?
#
loop_
_entity_poly.entity_id
_entity_poly.type
_entity_poly.pdbx_seq_one_letter_code
_entity_poly.pdbx_strand_id
1 'polypeptide(L)'
;MSVHGQVKIRTSAEQKAARERERAEKLQLYLTQYQSILNNRYLLDSFQLLKQTENVLIDHPDCFTLWNIRRESILKLNDDQQKEYLEKELQTTQICLKSNAKSYSCWYQRQWVLKLLKDKFNLNLYQNELQLCKKYLGW
;
A
#
# COMPACT_ATOMS: atom_id res chain seq x y z
N MET A 1 -4.66 -6.80 -9.18
CA MET A 1 -4.72 -7.53 -10.47
C MET A 1 -4.42 -6.57 -11.60
N SER A 2 -3.30 -6.75 -12.33
CA SER A 2 -3.05 -5.98 -13.56
C SER A 2 -4.02 -6.44 -14.65
N VAL A 3 -4.88 -5.55 -15.11
CA VAL A 3 -5.77 -5.76 -16.28
C VAL A 3 -5.02 -5.62 -17.61
N HIS A 4 -3.74 -5.24 -17.57
CA HIS A 4 -2.92 -4.97 -18.74
C HIS A 4 -2.11 -6.22 -19.10
N GLY A 5 -2.08 -6.56 -20.39
CA GLY A 5 -1.29 -7.67 -20.92
C GLY A 5 -1.81 -9.07 -20.56
N GLN A 6 -3.09 -9.20 -20.18
CA GLN A 6 -3.67 -10.52 -19.91
C GLN A 6 -3.84 -11.33 -21.19
N VAL A 7 -3.06 -12.40 -21.33
CA VAL A 7 -3.19 -13.35 -22.43
C VAL A 7 -4.50 -14.12 -22.30
N LYS A 8 -5.29 -14.16 -23.38
CA LYS A 8 -6.52 -14.97 -23.43
C LYS A 8 -6.15 -16.44 -23.56
N ILE A 9 -6.23 -17.18 -22.46
CA ILE A 9 -5.99 -18.63 -22.42
C ILE A 9 -7.34 -19.36 -22.47
N ARG A 10 -7.46 -20.36 -23.35
CA ARG A 10 -8.63 -21.26 -23.38
C ARG A 10 -8.60 -22.13 -22.14
N THR A 11 -9.52 -21.89 -21.20
CA THR A 11 -9.65 -22.66 -19.95
C THR A 11 -10.86 -23.58 -20.00
N SER A 12 -10.76 -24.76 -19.39
CA SER A 12 -11.91 -25.65 -19.17
C SER A 12 -12.98 -24.98 -18.30
N ALA A 13 -14.24 -25.40 -18.43
CA ALA A 13 -15.35 -24.93 -17.59
C ALA A 13 -15.06 -25.14 -16.08
N GLU A 14 -14.44 -26.27 -15.72
CA GLU A 14 -14.06 -26.58 -14.33
C GLU A 14 -12.97 -25.64 -13.80
N GLN A 15 -11.94 -25.37 -14.59
CA GLN A 15 -10.87 -24.43 -14.23
C GLN A 15 -11.39 -22.99 -14.10
N LYS A 16 -12.36 -22.61 -14.94
CA LYS A 16 -13.01 -21.31 -14.87
C LYS A 16 -13.81 -21.18 -13.57
N ALA A 17 -14.63 -22.18 -13.24
CA ALA A 17 -15.40 -22.21 -12.00
C ALA A 17 -14.51 -22.20 -10.75
N ALA A 18 -13.37 -22.90 -10.77
CA ALA A 18 -12.39 -22.85 -9.67
C ALA A 18 -11.79 -21.45 -9.48
N ARG A 19 -11.37 -20.78 -10.56
CA ARG A 19 -10.85 -19.39 -10.50
C ARG A 19 -11.91 -18.39 -10.05
N GLU A 20 -13.16 -18.58 -10.45
CA GLU A 20 -14.27 -17.72 -10.02
C GLU A 20 -14.54 -17.86 -8.52
N ARG A 21 -14.52 -19.09 -7.97
CA ARG A 21 -14.60 -19.33 -6.53
C ARG A 21 -13.46 -18.67 -5.76
N GLU A 22 -12.21 -18.88 -6.19
CA GLU A 22 -11.04 -18.26 -5.56
C GLU A 22 -11.11 -16.72 -5.58
N ARG A 23 -11.57 -16.13 -6.70
CA ARG A 23 -11.77 -14.68 -6.81
C ARG A 23 -12.88 -14.18 -5.90
N ALA A 24 -13.97 -14.92 -5.76
CA ALA A 24 -15.08 -14.57 -4.88
C ALA A 24 -14.64 -14.57 -3.41
N GLU A 25 -13.88 -15.58 -2.99
CA GLU A 25 -13.32 -15.67 -1.62
C GLU A 25 -12.37 -14.50 -1.33
N LYS A 26 -11.45 -14.20 -2.25
CA LYS A 26 -10.53 -13.05 -2.12
C LYS A 26 -11.27 -11.72 -2.10
N LEU A 27 -12.30 -11.57 -2.93
CA LEU A 27 -13.13 -10.37 -2.96
C LEU A 27 -13.89 -10.19 -1.64
N GLN A 28 -14.48 -11.26 -1.12
CA GLN A 28 -15.19 -11.22 0.16
C GLN A 28 -14.23 -10.80 1.29
N LEU A 29 -13.04 -11.41 1.36
CA LEU A 29 -12.03 -11.04 2.35
C LEU A 29 -11.65 -9.57 2.27
N TYR A 30 -11.35 -9.07 1.06
CA TYR A 30 -11.03 -7.66 0.83
C TYR A 30 -12.17 -6.74 1.29
N LEU A 31 -13.41 -7.04 0.90
CA LEU A 31 -14.57 -6.22 1.27
C LEU A 31 -14.80 -6.20 2.77
N THR A 32 -14.69 -7.34 3.45
CA THR A 32 -14.83 -7.42 4.91
C THR A 32 -13.74 -6.61 5.63
N GLN A 33 -12.48 -6.73 5.21
CA GLN A 33 -11.39 -5.96 5.80
C GLN A 33 -11.54 -4.46 5.54
N TYR A 34 -11.87 -4.09 4.31
CA TYR A 34 -12.08 -2.69 3.91
C TYR A 34 -13.22 -2.04 4.69
N GLN A 35 -14.37 -2.72 4.79
CA GLN A 35 -15.51 -2.24 5.58
C GLN A 35 -15.17 -2.13 7.06
N SER A 36 -14.45 -3.11 7.62
CA SER A 36 -13.99 -3.05 9.00
C SER A 36 -13.12 -1.82 9.26
N ILE A 37 -12.17 -1.49 8.38
CA ILE A 37 -11.34 -0.29 8.50
C ILE A 37 -12.19 0.98 8.47
N LEU A 38 -13.15 1.08 7.54
CA LEU A 38 -13.99 2.27 7.42
C LEU A 38 -14.90 2.48 8.63
N ASN A 39 -15.57 1.41 9.09
CA ASN A 39 -16.49 1.46 10.22
C ASN A 39 -15.75 1.81 11.53
N ASN A 40 -14.50 1.38 11.64
CA ASN A 40 -13.70 1.56 12.86
C ASN A 40 -12.72 2.75 12.78
N ARG A 41 -12.71 3.52 11.67
CA ARG A 41 -11.75 4.61 11.41
C ARG A 41 -11.67 5.65 12.52
N TYR A 42 -12.78 5.93 13.19
CA TYR A 42 -12.86 6.92 14.26
C TYR A 42 -12.88 6.31 15.67
N LEU A 43 -12.88 4.98 15.75
CA LEU A 43 -12.94 4.23 17.01
C LEU A 43 -11.57 3.66 17.40
N LEU A 44 -10.78 3.24 16.42
CA LEU A 44 -9.46 2.65 16.63
C LEU A 44 -8.39 3.71 16.81
N ASP A 45 -7.34 3.35 17.54
CA ASP A 45 -6.14 4.17 17.64
C ASP A 45 -5.35 4.19 16.31
N SER A 46 -4.42 5.14 16.19
CA SER A 46 -3.60 5.30 14.98
C SER A 46 -2.81 4.03 14.64
N PHE A 47 -2.28 3.30 15.62
CA PHE A 47 -1.44 2.12 15.38
C PHE A 47 -2.26 0.94 14.86
N GLN A 48 -3.46 0.73 15.40
CA GLN A 48 -4.39 -0.28 14.94
C GLN A 48 -4.81 -0.01 13.49
N LEU A 49 -5.14 1.24 13.15
CA LEU A 49 -5.47 1.62 11.77
C LEU A 49 -4.29 1.44 10.82
N LEU A 50 -3.08 1.81 11.25
CA LEU A 50 -1.87 1.59 10.45
C LEU A 50 -1.63 0.10 10.21
N LYS A 51 -1.81 -0.75 11.21
CA LYS A 51 -1.69 -2.21 11.01
C LYS A 51 -2.75 -2.77 10.06
N GLN A 52 -4.02 -2.39 10.25
CA GLN A 52 -5.12 -2.91 9.44
C GLN A 52 -5.02 -2.46 7.98
N THR A 53 -4.70 -1.20 7.74
CA THR A 53 -4.54 -0.66 6.38
C THR A 53 -3.34 -1.29 5.66
N GLU A 54 -2.23 -1.57 6.36
CA GLU A 54 -1.07 -2.23 5.77
C GLU A 54 -1.43 -3.62 5.20
N ASN A 55 -2.16 -4.42 5.98
CA ASN A 55 -2.57 -5.76 5.57
C ASN A 55 -3.35 -5.76 4.25
N VAL A 56 -4.17 -4.73 4.00
CA VAL A 56 -4.94 -4.61 2.77
C VAL A 56 -4.08 -4.04 1.63
N LEU A 57 -3.22 -3.06 1.92
CA LEU A 57 -2.46 -2.33 0.90
C LEU A 57 -1.33 -3.14 0.27
N ILE A 58 -0.74 -4.09 1.01
CA ILE A 58 0.29 -5.00 0.48
C ILE A 58 -0.25 -5.77 -0.76
N ASP A 59 -1.51 -6.19 -0.70
CA ASP A 59 -2.19 -6.88 -1.80
C ASP A 59 -2.90 -5.92 -2.78
N HIS A 60 -3.39 -4.78 -2.28
CA HIS A 60 -4.20 -3.82 -3.02
C HIS A 60 -3.65 -2.38 -2.93
N PRO A 61 -2.47 -2.12 -3.51
CA PRO A 61 -1.77 -0.83 -3.34
C PRO A 61 -2.45 0.36 -4.02
N ASP A 62 -3.43 0.12 -4.90
CA ASP A 62 -4.16 1.19 -5.59
C ASP A 62 -5.31 1.79 -4.77
N CYS A 63 -5.61 1.25 -3.59
CA CYS A 63 -6.68 1.77 -2.76
C CYS A 63 -6.31 3.11 -2.09
N PHE A 64 -6.59 4.21 -2.81
CA PHE A 64 -6.22 5.56 -2.41
C PHE A 64 -6.77 5.97 -1.04
N THR A 65 -8.01 5.57 -0.73
CA THR A 65 -8.66 5.86 0.56
C THR A 65 -7.86 5.34 1.74
N LEU A 66 -7.28 4.13 1.65
CA LEU A 66 -6.50 3.57 2.76
C LEU A 66 -5.19 4.31 2.95
N TRP A 67 -4.53 4.76 1.88
CA TRP A 67 -3.36 5.64 2.00
C TRP A 67 -3.71 6.97 2.67
N ASN A 68 -4.89 7.54 2.41
CA ASN A 68 -5.34 8.76 3.10
C ASN A 68 -5.49 8.51 4.60
N ILE A 69 -6.13 7.40 4.98
CA ILE A 69 -6.29 7.00 6.38
C ILE A 69 -4.93 6.84 7.05
N ARG A 70 -3.96 6.19 6.39
CA ARG A 70 -2.59 6.06 6.91
C ARG A 70 -1.93 7.40 7.19
N ARG A 71 -2.02 8.35 6.24
CA ARG A 71 -1.43 9.68 6.45
C ARG A 71 -2.06 10.40 7.63
N GLU A 72 -3.38 10.35 7.76
CA GLU A 72 -4.06 10.93 8.93
C GLU A 72 -3.63 10.27 10.24
N SER A 73 -3.52 8.95 10.28
CA SER A 73 -3.04 8.22 11.46
C SER A 73 -1.60 8.59 11.83
N ILE A 74 -0.69 8.69 10.85
CA ILE A 74 0.72 9.10 11.04
C ILE A 74 0.81 10.54 11.52
N LEU A 75 -0.03 11.44 11.00
CA LEU A 75 -0.02 12.86 11.39
C LEU A 75 -0.51 13.09 12.82
N LYS A 76 -1.25 12.15 13.41
CA LYS A 76 -1.68 12.19 14.82
C LYS A 76 -0.61 11.71 15.81
N LEU A 77 0.46 11.09 15.33
CA LEU A 77 1.54 10.58 16.19
C LEU A 77 2.43 11.71 16.68
N ASN A 78 3.10 11.49 17.82
CA ASN A 78 4.18 12.38 18.26
C ASN A 78 5.40 12.26 17.33
N ASP A 79 6.36 13.16 17.47
CA ASP A 79 7.49 13.28 16.54
C ASP A 79 8.34 12.01 16.43
N ASP A 80 8.66 11.36 17.56
CA ASP A 80 9.47 10.14 17.56
C ASP A 80 8.74 8.97 16.88
N GLN A 81 7.47 8.76 17.24
CA GLN A 81 6.63 7.72 16.65
C GLN A 81 6.37 8.00 15.16
N GLN A 82 6.12 9.25 14.81
CA GLN A 82 5.89 9.66 13.44
C GLN A 82 7.12 9.38 12.57
N LYS A 83 8.32 9.73 13.04
CA LYS A 83 9.57 9.45 12.34
C LYS A 83 9.75 7.95 12.11
N GLU A 84 9.58 7.14 13.15
CA GLU A 84 9.68 5.68 13.06
C GLU A 84 8.70 5.09 12.03
N TYR A 85 7.45 5.56 12.06
CA TYR A 85 6.43 5.08 11.12
C TYR A 85 6.69 5.54 9.68
N LEU A 86 7.22 6.75 9.47
CA LEU A 86 7.61 7.21 8.13
C LEU A 86 8.75 6.36 7.54
N GLU A 87 9.74 5.98 8.36
CA GLU A 87 10.80 5.07 7.92
C GLU A 87 10.25 3.68 7.57
N LYS A 88 9.32 3.15 8.37
CA LYS A 88 8.59 1.90 8.06
C LYS A 88 7.76 2.02 6.78
N GLU A 89 7.13 3.16 6.55
CA GLU A 89 6.30 3.42 5.37
C GLU A 89 7.09 3.32 4.06
N LEU A 90 8.39 3.65 4.07
CA LEU A 90 9.27 3.42 2.94
C LEU A 90 9.42 1.93 2.60
N GLN A 91 9.38 1.04 3.60
CA GLN A 91 9.39 -0.41 3.39
C GLN A 91 8.05 -0.91 2.84
N THR A 92 6.94 -0.48 3.44
CA THR A 92 5.58 -0.84 2.98
C THR A 92 5.36 -0.41 1.53
N THR A 93 5.72 0.83 1.17
CA THR A 93 5.61 1.31 -0.23
C THR A 93 6.53 0.56 -1.18
N GLN A 94 7.74 0.16 -0.75
CA GLN A 94 8.62 -0.66 -1.57
C GLN A 94 8.06 -2.07 -1.82
N ILE A 95 7.41 -2.69 -0.83
CA ILE A 95 6.71 -3.98 -0.98
C ILE A 95 5.57 -3.83 -2.00
N CYS A 96 4.75 -2.79 -1.84
CA CYS A 96 3.64 -2.48 -2.75
C CYS A 96 4.11 -2.21 -4.19
N LEU A 97 5.22 -1.49 -4.38
CA LEU A 97 5.77 -1.20 -5.71
C LEU A 97 6.40 -2.43 -6.38
N LYS A 98 6.86 -3.41 -5.61
CA LYS A 98 7.26 -4.72 -6.17
C LYS A 98 6.06 -5.48 -6.73
N SER A 99 4.90 -5.41 -6.08
CA SER A 99 3.68 -6.10 -6.56
C SER A 99 2.99 -5.35 -7.70
N ASN A 100 2.98 -4.02 -7.64
CA ASN A 100 2.47 -3.15 -8.70
C ASN A 100 3.32 -1.87 -8.84
N ALA A 101 4.35 -1.92 -9.70
CA ALA A 101 5.22 -0.78 -9.96
C ALA A 101 4.52 0.43 -10.60
N LYS A 102 3.30 0.25 -11.11
CA LYS A 102 2.49 1.31 -11.75
C LYS A 102 1.48 1.95 -10.79
N SER A 103 1.49 1.57 -9.50
CA SER A 103 0.54 2.11 -8.54
C SER A 103 0.80 3.60 -8.26
N TYR A 104 -0.08 4.45 -8.79
CA TYR A 104 0.02 5.90 -8.59
C TYR A 104 -0.12 6.28 -7.11
N SER A 105 -1.11 5.68 -6.43
CA SER A 105 -1.36 5.91 -5.01
C SER A 105 -0.14 5.58 -4.15
N CYS A 106 0.57 4.50 -4.48
CA CYS A 106 1.76 4.08 -3.75
C CYS A 106 2.95 5.03 -3.99
N TRP A 107 3.20 5.44 -5.24
CA TRP A 107 4.23 6.44 -5.56
C TRP A 107 3.96 7.78 -4.86
N TYR A 108 2.69 8.22 -4.86
CA TYR A 108 2.29 9.43 -4.17
C TYR A 108 2.55 9.34 -2.66
N GLN A 109 2.21 8.21 -2.03
CA GLN A 109 2.53 7.98 -0.62
C GLN A 109 4.05 8.06 -0.38
N ARG A 110 4.85 7.37 -1.21
CA ARG A 110 6.31 7.37 -1.07
C ARG A 110 6.91 8.78 -1.17
N GLN A 111 6.45 9.58 -2.14
CA GLN A 111 6.86 10.98 -2.28
C GLN A 111 6.47 11.81 -1.05
N TRP A 112 5.26 11.62 -0.52
CA TRP A 112 4.79 12.31 0.69
C TRP A 112 5.66 11.97 1.90
N VAL A 113 6.00 10.70 2.10
CA VAL A 113 6.89 10.24 3.19
C VAL A 113 8.26 10.89 3.11
N LEU A 114 8.90 10.85 1.93
CA LEU A 114 10.23 11.42 1.71
C LEU A 114 10.27 12.93 1.98
N LYS A 115 9.22 13.63 1.54
CA LYS A 115 9.10 15.07 1.79
C LYS A 115 8.99 15.34 3.29
N LEU A 116 8.16 14.59 4.02
CA LEU A 116 7.97 14.82 5.45
C LEU A 116 9.23 14.47 6.27
N LEU A 117 9.93 13.38 5.93
CA LEU A 117 11.22 13.01 6.54
C LEU A 117 12.28 14.10 6.35
N LYS A 118 12.35 14.69 5.15
CA LYS A 118 13.27 15.79 4.88
C LYS A 118 12.86 17.07 5.62
N ASP A 119 11.64 17.53 5.42
CA ASP A 119 11.21 18.87 5.84
C ASP A 119 11.06 18.96 7.36
N LYS A 120 10.61 17.90 8.03
CA LYS A 120 10.37 17.88 9.48
C LYS A 120 11.53 17.31 10.29
N PHE A 121 12.18 16.24 9.81
CA PHE A 121 13.19 15.50 10.56
C PHE A 121 14.61 15.68 10.02
N ASN A 122 14.79 16.54 9.01
CA ASN A 122 16.07 16.78 8.35
C ASN A 122 16.76 15.50 7.83
N LEU A 123 15.96 14.48 7.48
CA LEU A 123 16.44 13.21 6.93
C LEU A 123 16.36 13.23 5.40
N ASN A 124 17.49 13.49 4.76
CA ASN A 124 17.57 13.49 3.29
C ASN A 124 17.93 12.10 2.75
N LEU A 125 16.91 11.35 2.31
CA LEU A 125 17.05 9.99 1.78
C LEU A 125 17.05 9.91 0.25
N TYR A 126 17.15 11.03 -0.47
CA TYR A 126 17.05 11.01 -1.94
C TYR A 126 18.14 10.17 -2.63
N GLN A 127 19.32 10.03 -2.03
CA GLN A 127 20.35 9.14 -2.56
C GLN A 127 19.89 7.67 -2.54
N ASN A 128 19.26 7.24 -1.45
CA ASN A 128 18.68 5.89 -1.33
C ASN A 128 17.58 5.69 -2.39
N GLU A 129 16.77 6.71 -2.64
CA GLU A 129 15.71 6.66 -3.65
C GLU A 129 16.23 6.61 -5.07
N LEU A 130 17.31 7.33 -5.38
CA LEU A 130 17.97 7.21 -6.69
C LEU A 130 18.45 5.78 -6.94
N GLN A 131 18.99 5.09 -5.92
CA GLN A 131 19.38 3.68 -6.05
C GLN A 131 18.18 2.77 -6.28
N LEU A 132 17.05 3.03 -5.61
CA LEU A 132 15.82 2.28 -5.83
C LEU A 132 15.29 2.48 -7.26
N CYS A 133 15.27 3.72 -7.74
CA CYS A 133 14.86 4.03 -9.10
C CYS A 133 15.75 3.35 -10.15
N LYS A 134 17.08 3.36 -9.98
CA LYS A 134 18.00 2.61 -10.84
C LYS A 134 17.65 1.13 -10.90
N LYS A 135 17.41 0.52 -9.73
CA LYS A 135 16.98 -0.88 -9.63
C LYS A 135 15.66 -1.14 -10.37
N TYR A 136 14.68 -0.24 -10.30
CA TYR A 136 13.40 -0.40 -10.98
C TYR A 136 13.46 -0.16 -12.49
N LEU A 137 14.38 0.69 -12.95
CA LEU A 137 14.62 0.97 -14.36
C LEU A 137 15.57 -0.04 -15.03
N GLY A 138 16.22 -0.91 -14.24
CA GLY A 138 17.17 -1.90 -14.74
C GLY A 138 18.48 -1.30 -15.22
N TRP A 139 18.91 -0.18 -14.62
CA TRP A 139 20.16 0.52 -14.90
C TRP A 139 21.30 0.03 -14.01
#